data_AF-A3Z275-F1
#
_entry.id   AF-A3Z275-F1
#
_cell.length_a   1.000
_cell.length_b   1.000
_cell.length_c   1.000
_cell.angle_alpha   90.00
_cell.angle_beta   90.00
_cell.angle_gamma   90.00
#
_symmetry.space_group_name_H-M   'P 1'
#
loop_
_entity.id
_entity.type
_entity.pdbx_description
1 polymer ?
#
loop_
_entity_poly.entity_id
_entity_poly.type
_entity_poly.pdbx_seq_one_letter_code
_entity_poly.pdbx_strand_id
1 'polypeptide(L)' 'MNDRWMVRGREFPNFNCDWGCPCQFNAPSTHGHCEAIGSGIVDEGYFNDTSLDGLH' A
#
# COMPACT_ATOMS: atom_id res chain seq x y z
N MET A 1 -20.65 12.41 -5.45
CA MET A 1 -19.91 11.25 -6.00
C MET A 1 -19.44 10.44 -4.81
N ASN A 2 -20.11 9.32 -4.52
CA ASN A 2 -19.64 8.38 -3.51
C ASN A 2 -19.31 7.09 -4.25
N ASP A 3 -18.13 7.06 -4.87
CA ASP A 3 -17.60 5.79 -5.36
C ASP A 3 -17.49 4.82 -4.18
N ARG A 4 -18.04 3.62 -4.35
CA ARG A 4 -17.98 2.57 -3.34
C ARG A 4 -16.81 1.68 -3.68
N TRP A 5 -15.82 1.59 -2.80
CA TRP A 5 -14.66 0.75 -3.03
C TRP A 5 -14.21 0.05 -1.75
N MET A 6 -13.59 -1.12 -1.92
CA MET A 6 -12.95 -1.89 -0.85
C MET A 6 -11.88 -2.78 -1.48
N VAL A 7 -10.73 -2.90 -0.82
CA VAL A 7 -9.69 -3.87 -1.14
C VAL A 7 -9.25 -4.54 0.16
N ARG A 8 -9.28 -5.87 0.18
CA ARG A 8 -8.74 -6.72 1.22
C ARG A 8 -7.68 -7.59 0.60
N GLY A 9 -6.51 -7.63 1.23
CA GLY A 9 -5.39 -8.35 0.65
C GLY A 9 -4.14 -8.27 1.51
N ARG A 10 -3.04 -8.73 0.91
CA ARG A 10 -1.70 -8.67 1.49
C ARG A 10 -0.87 -7.66 0.72
N GLU A 11 -0.20 -6.80 1.45
CA GLU A 11 0.77 -5.86 0.91
C GLU A 11 2.16 -6.26 1.39
N PHE A 12 3.14 -6.14 0.50
CA PHE A 12 4.56 -6.24 0.80
C PHE A 12 5.25 -4.94 0.39
N PRO A 13 5.50 -4.04 1.35
CA PRO A 13 6.28 -2.84 1.11
C PRO A 13 7.76 -3.04 1.46
N ASN A 14 8.63 -2.36 0.72
CA ASN A 14 10.04 -2.18 1.05
C ASN A 14 10.39 -0.70 1.02
N PHE A 15 11.27 -0.30 1.93
CA PHE A 15 11.66 1.09 2.13
C PHE A 15 13.17 1.24 2.00
N ASN A 16 13.61 2.41 1.56
CA ASN A 16 15.03 2.77 1.57
C ASN A 16 15.56 3.10 2.98
N CYS A 17 14.69 3.33 3.97
CA CYS A 17 15.06 3.82 5.30
C CYS A 17 15.49 2.72 6.28
N ASP A 18 15.98 3.15 7.45
CA ASP A 18 16.27 2.26 8.58
C ASP A 18 15.04 1.43 9.01
N TRP A 19 15.33 0.35 9.75
CA TRP A 19 14.32 -0.56 10.27
C TRP A 19 13.21 0.19 11.03
N GLY A 20 11.97 -0.24 10.81
CA GLY A 20 10.78 0.43 11.34
C GLY A 20 10.29 1.63 10.51
N CYS A 21 10.96 1.96 9.40
CA CYS A 21 10.61 3.04 8.48
C CYS A 21 10.24 4.35 9.20
N PRO A 22 11.18 4.98 9.92
CA PRO A 22 10.91 6.15 10.76
C PRO A 22 10.21 7.30 10.00
N CYS A 23 10.49 7.47 8.70
CA CYS A 23 9.85 8.51 7.90
C CYS A 23 8.34 8.32 7.71
N GLN A 24 7.81 7.09 7.80
CA GLN A 24 6.36 6.87 7.83
C GLN A 24 5.70 7.38 9.12
N PHE A 25 6.49 7.56 10.18
CA PHE A 25 6.02 7.98 11.50
C PHE A 25 6.49 9.41 11.85
N ASN A 26 6.65 10.27 10.83
CA ASN A 26 7.04 11.68 10.94
C ASN A 26 8.43 11.95 11.53
N ALA A 27 9.32 10.97 11.57
CA ALA A 27 10.72 11.21 11.89
C ALA A 27 11.52 11.58 10.62
N PRO A 28 12.72 12.20 10.77
CA PRO A 28 13.58 12.48 9.62
C PRO A 28 13.90 11.23 8.80
N SER A 29 14.06 11.40 7.48
CA SER A 29 14.47 10.31 6.59
C SER A 29 15.93 9.93 6.81
N THR A 30 16.26 8.65 6.66
CA THR A 30 17.63 8.14 6.82
C THR A 30 18.58 8.68 5.74
N HIS A 31 18.10 8.82 4.50
CA HIS A 31 18.92 9.19 3.34
C HIS A 31 18.60 10.57 2.74
N GLY A 32 17.88 11.42 3.46
CA GLY A 32 17.43 12.73 2.96
C GLY A 32 16.21 12.66 2.02
N HIS A 33 15.76 11.47 1.65
CA HIS A 33 14.52 11.19 0.90
C HIS A 33 13.86 9.91 1.46
N CYS A 34 12.53 9.84 1.42
CA CYS A 34 11.72 8.72 1.89
C CYS A 34 11.08 8.06 0.66
N GLU A 35 11.60 6.90 0.27
CA GLU A 35 11.14 6.16 -0.91
C GLU A 35 10.69 4.76 -0.51
N ALA A 36 9.63 4.30 -1.16
CA ALA A 36 9.03 3.00 -0.93
C ALA A 36 8.64 2.34 -2.26
N ILE A 37 8.79 1.02 -2.32
CA ILE A 37 8.15 0.19 -3.33
C ILE A 37 7.15 -0.73 -2.64
N GLY A 38 5.92 -0.75 -3.14
CA GLY A 38 4.84 -1.61 -2.64
C GLY A 38 4.41 -2.59 -3.72
N SER A 39 4.21 -3.84 -3.32
CA SER A 39 3.52 -4.86 -4.10
C SER A 39 2.34 -5.36 -3.28
N GLY A 40 1.24 -5.73 -3.92
CA GLY A 40 0.10 -6.29 -3.21
C GLY A 40 -0.65 -7.31 -4.06
N ILE A 41 -1.36 -8.20 -3.36
CA ILE A 41 -2.30 -9.15 -3.95
C ILE A 41 -3.68 -8.81 -3.39
N VAL A 42 -4.65 -8.66 -4.28
CA VAL A 42 -6.06 -8.48 -3.91
C VAL A 42 -6.64 -9.87 -3.65
N ASP A 43 -6.98 -10.15 -2.39
CA ASP A 43 -7.65 -11.39 -2.03
C ASP A 43 -9.17 -11.23 -2.27
N GLU A 44 -9.74 -10.06 -1.92
CA GLU A 44 -11.15 -9.68 -2.18
C GLU A 44 -11.29 -8.17 -2.41
N GLY A 45 -12.21 -7.73 -3.27
CA GLY A 45 -12.46 -6.30 -3.46
C GLY A 45 -13.46 -5.94 -4.54
N TYR A 46 -13.83 -4.66 -4.56
CA TYR A 46 -14.68 -4.10 -5.62
C TYR A 46 -14.43 -2.61 -5.80
N PHE A 47 -14.74 -2.12 -7.00
CA PHE A 47 -14.89 -0.70 -7.33
C PHE A 47 -16.23 -0.49 -8.04
N ASN A 48 -17.17 0.14 -7.34
CA ASN A 48 -18.57 0.24 -7.74
C ASN A 48 -19.12 -1.17 -8.11
N ASP A 49 -19.53 -1.38 -9.36
CA ASP A 49 -20.05 -2.66 -9.84
C ASP A 49 -18.96 -3.60 -10.39
N THR A 50 -17.70 -3.16 -10.43
CA THR A 50 -16.55 -3.94 -10.93
C THR A 50 -15.96 -4.76 -9.79
N SER A 51 -15.99 -6.08 -9.91
CA SER A 51 -15.28 -6.98 -8.99
C SER A 51 -13.78 -6.89 -9.23
N LEU A 52 -13.01 -6.88 -8.14
CA LEU A 52 -11.55 -6.99 -8.12
C LEU A 52 -11.11 -8.38 -7.65
N ASP A 53 -12.05 -9.29 -7.39
CA ASP A 53 -11.77 -10.65 -6.97
C ASP A 53 -11.10 -11.42 -8.12
N GLY A 54 -10.13 -12.27 -7.79
CA GLY A 54 -9.45 -13.09 -8.79
C GLY A 54 -8.40 -12.35 -9.62
N LEU A 55 -8.07 -11.10 -9.28
CA LEU A 55 -6.93 -10.38 -9.87
C LEU A 55 -5.64 -10.95 -9.30
N HIS A 56 -4.97 -11.79 -10.09
CA HIS A 56 -3.71 -12.46 -9.77
C HIS A 56 -2.64 -12.07 -10.78
#